data_AF-A0A3S0RJQ9-F1
#
_entry.id   AF-A0A3S0RJQ9-F1
#
_cell.length_a   1.000
_cell.length_b   1.000
_cell.length_c   1.000
_cell.angle_alpha   90.00
_cell.angle_beta   90.00
_cell.angle_gamma   90.00
#
_symmetry.space_group_name_H-M   'P 1'
#
loop_
_entity.id
_entity.type
_entity.pdbx_description
1 polymer ?
#
loop_
_entity_poly.entity_id
_entity_poly.type
_entity_poly.pdbx_seq_one_letter_code
_entity_poly.pdbx_strand_id
1 'polypeptide(L)'
;MAIDERRGGSLSGLTEQEAKEFHSIFMTSFILFTAIAVVAHILVWMWRPWLPGPNGYASLDGIHDAVNYATAGGVTDAVSFVKSLLA
;
A
#
# COMPACT_ATOMS: atom_id res chain seq x y z
N MET A 1 -45.83 37.64 -7.80
CA MET A 1 -44.49 37.74 -8.42
C MET A 1 -44.06 36.33 -8.80
N ALA A 2 -44.04 36.02 -10.09
CA ALA A 2 -43.63 34.71 -10.60
C ALA A 2 -42.11 34.61 -10.52
N ILE A 3 -41.60 34.06 -9.42
CA ILE A 3 -40.19 33.70 -9.28
C ILE A 3 -39.94 32.41 -10.05
N ASP A 4 -39.71 32.59 -11.34
CA ASP A 4 -38.68 31.92 -12.14
C ASP A 4 -38.41 30.44 -11.85
N GLU A 5 -39.40 29.61 -12.16
CA GLU A 5 -39.26 28.16 -12.31
C GLU A 5 -38.31 27.75 -13.47
N ARG A 6 -37.72 28.73 -14.21
CA ARG A 6 -36.71 28.51 -15.25
C ARG A 6 -35.27 28.70 -14.76
N ARG A 7 -35.06 29.13 -13.51
CA ARG A 7 -33.76 29.04 -12.85
C ARG A 7 -33.60 27.63 -12.31
N GLY A 8 -33.20 26.70 -13.19
CA GLY A 8 -32.49 25.49 -12.80
C GLY A 8 -31.24 25.90 -12.02
N GLY A 9 -31.43 26.11 -10.72
CA GLY A 9 -30.42 26.67 -9.83
C GLY A 9 -29.34 25.63 -9.56
N SER A 10 -28.18 25.80 -10.18
CA SER A 10 -26.94 25.27 -9.62
C SER A 10 -26.24 26.39 -8.85
N LEU A 11 -25.80 26.11 -7.62
CA LEU A 11 -25.10 27.05 -6.74
C LEU A 11 -23.76 27.55 -7.32
N SER A 12 -23.31 26.98 -8.45
CA SER A 12 -22.09 27.35 -9.16
C SER A 12 -22.31 28.36 -10.30
N GLY A 13 -23.55 28.72 -10.65
CA GLY A 13 -23.85 29.71 -11.71
C GLY A 13 -23.60 29.23 -13.14
N LEU A 14 -23.37 27.94 -13.36
CA LEU A 14 -23.14 27.32 -14.66
C LEU A 14 -24.37 26.55 -15.12
N THR A 15 -24.64 26.62 -16.43
CA THR A 15 -25.71 25.84 -17.06
C THR A 15 -25.42 24.34 -16.91
N GLU A 16 -26.46 23.51 -16.80
CA GLU A 16 -26.32 22.04 -16.68
C GLU A 16 -25.48 21.44 -17.83
N GLN A 17 -25.51 22.12 -18.98
CA GLN A 17 -24.83 21.75 -20.21
C GLN A 17 -23.31 22.01 -20.13
N GLU A 18 -22.88 23.16 -19.61
CA GLU A 18 -21.46 23.47 -19.41
C GLU A 18 -20.84 22.57 -18.34
N ALA A 19 -21.54 22.35 -17.21
CA ALA A 19 -21.04 21.48 -16.15
C ALA A 19 -20.76 20.06 -16.64
N LYS A 20 -21.58 19.56 -17.58
CA LYS A 20 -21.41 18.22 -18.18
C LYS A 20 -20.22 18.15 -19.13
N GLU A 21 -19.92 19.22 -19.84
CA GLU A 21 -18.78 19.30 -20.77
C GLU A 21 -17.44 19.32 -20.00
N PHE A 22 -17.34 20.12 -18.93
CA PHE A 22 -16.18 20.09 -18.03
C PHE A 22 -16.02 18.73 -17.35
N HIS A 23 -17.12 18.14 -16.88
CA HIS A 23 -17.09 16.84 -16.23
C HIS A 23 -16.64 15.71 -17.18
N SER A 24 -17.07 15.75 -18.45
CA SER A 24 -16.68 14.77 -19.46
C SER A 24 -15.18 14.80 -19.76
N ILE A 25 -14.60 16.00 -19.89
CA ILE A 25 -13.16 16.14 -20.14
C ILE A 25 -12.34 15.71 -18.91
N PHE A 26 -12.81 16.07 -17.70
CA PHE A 26 -12.17 15.69 -16.45
C PHE A 26 -12.16 14.17 -16.28
N MET A 27 -13.31 13.51 -16.44
CA MET A 27 -13.42 12.05 -16.32
C MET A 27 -12.56 11.32 -17.34
N THR A 28 -12.48 11.81 -18.59
CA THR A 28 -11.62 11.20 -19.61
C THR A 28 -10.16 11.19 -19.19
N SER A 29 -9.64 12.32 -18.70
CA SER A 29 -8.25 12.43 -18.24
C SER A 29 -8.00 11.66 -16.93
N PHE A 30 -8.97 11.68 -16.01
CA PHE A 30 -8.91 10.95 -14.74
C PHE A 30 -8.82 9.45 -14.97
N ILE A 31 -9.66 8.89 -15.85
CA ILE A 31 -9.65 7.47 -16.20
C ILE A 31 -8.30 7.08 -16.83
N LEU A 32 -7.77 7.88 -17.75
CA LEU A 32 -6.47 7.63 -18.37
C LEU A 32 -5.33 7.63 -17.34
N PHE A 33 -5.31 8.63 -16.46
CA PHE A 33 -4.34 8.72 -15.36
C PHE A 33 -4.45 7.53 -14.41
N THR A 34 -5.65 7.19 -13.97
CA THR A 34 -5.89 6.05 -13.07
C THR A 34 -5.47 4.74 -13.71
N ALA A 35 -5.72 4.52 -15.00
CA ALA A 35 -5.28 3.33 -15.71
C ALA A 35 -3.75 3.18 -15.67
N ILE A 36 -3.00 4.27 -15.95
CA ILE A 36 -1.54 4.27 -15.87
C ILE A 36 -1.07 4.04 -14.41
N ALA A 37 -1.72 4.70 -13.45
CA ALA A 37 -1.39 4.55 -12.04
C ALA A 37 -1.56 3.11 -11.54
N VAL A 38 -2.64 2.43 -11.93
CA VAL A 38 -2.87 1.01 -11.57
C VAL A 38 -1.75 0.12 -12.09
N VAL A 39 -1.33 0.29 -13.35
CA VAL A 39 -0.23 -0.48 -13.93
C VAL A 39 1.08 -0.24 -13.17
N ALA A 40 1.39 1.02 -12.85
CA ALA A 40 2.59 1.37 -12.07
C ALA A 40 2.55 0.76 -10.66
N HIS A 41 1.39 0.78 -9.99
CA HIS A 41 1.25 0.19 -8.65
C HIS A 41 1.38 -1.33 -8.67
N ILE A 42 0.87 -2.01 -9.70
CA ILE A 42 1.08 -3.45 -9.88
C ILE A 42 2.57 -3.76 -10.06
N LEU A 43 3.28 -2.98 -10.87
CA LEU A 43 4.71 -3.16 -11.09
C LEU A 43 5.52 -2.96 -9.81
N VAL A 44 5.20 -1.93 -9.02
CA VAL A 44 5.80 -1.71 -7.70
C VAL A 44 5.44 -2.84 -6.73
N TRP A 45 4.20 -3.35 -6.78
CA TRP A 45 3.77 -4.46 -5.94
C TRP A 45 4.60 -5.73 -6.24
N MET A 46 4.93 -5.98 -7.51
CA MET A 46 5.81 -7.09 -7.89
C MET A 46 7.26 -6.89 -7.41
N TRP A 47 7.74 -5.64 -7.33
CA TRP A 47 9.10 -5.33 -6.89
C TRP A 47 9.26 -5.33 -5.36
N ARG A 48 8.29 -4.80 -4.61
CA ARG A 48 8.26 -4.78 -3.14
C ARG A 48 6.81 -4.98 -2.66
N PRO A 49 6.37 -6.24 -2.47
CA PRO A 49 5.01 -6.52 -2.02
C PRO A 49 4.85 -6.00 -0.58
N TRP A 50 4.03 -4.97 -0.43
CA TRP A 50 3.83 -4.29 0.85
C TRP A 50 2.80 -4.97 1.76
N LEU A 51 2.03 -5.93 1.23
CA LEU A 51 1.06 -6.74 1.99
C LEU A 51 1.53 -8.21 2.03
N PRO A 52 2.24 -8.61 3.10
CA PRO A 52 2.53 -10.02 3.36
C PRO A 52 1.22 -10.79 3.57
N GLY A 53 1.11 -11.99 2.98
CA GLY A 53 -0.02 -12.90 3.22
C GLY A 53 -0.12 -13.36 4.69
N PRO A 54 -1.08 -14.21 5.06
CA PRO A 54 -1.33 -14.63 6.45
C PRO A 54 -0.13 -15.25 7.18
N ASN A 55 0.89 -15.73 6.44
CA ASN A 55 2.14 -16.27 6.98
C ASN A 55 3.35 -15.32 6.82
N GLY A 56 3.16 -14.12 6.27
CA GLY A 56 4.14 -13.05 6.05
C GLY A 56 5.63 -13.39 5.93
N TYR A 57 6.49 -12.51 6.46
CA TYR A 57 7.96 -12.66 6.49
C TYR A 57 8.45 -13.76 7.45
N ALA A 58 7.57 -14.64 7.94
CA ALA A 58 7.92 -15.65 8.94
C ALA A 58 8.98 -16.65 8.44
N SER A 59 9.07 -16.86 7.11
CA SER A 59 10.13 -17.68 6.52
C SER A 59 11.52 -17.05 6.61
N LEU A 60 11.62 -15.71 6.70
CA LEU A 60 12.90 -15.01 6.81
C LEU A 60 13.34 -14.86 8.28
N ASP A 61 12.40 -14.61 9.19
CA ASP A 61 12.68 -14.61 10.64
C ASP A 61 13.10 -15.99 11.14
N GLY A 62 12.40 -17.05 10.74
CA GLY A 62 12.76 -18.42 11.14
C GLY A 62 14.13 -18.88 10.63
N ILE A 63 14.59 -18.39 9.47
CA ILE A 63 15.93 -18.69 8.95
C ILE A 63 17.01 -17.89 9.70
N HIS A 64 16.76 -16.61 9.99
CA HIS A 64 17.70 -15.79 10.76
C HIS A 64 17.85 -16.30 12.19
N ASP A 65 16.76 -16.69 12.83
CA ASP A 65 16.79 -17.32 14.15
C ASP A 65 17.49 -18.67 14.10
N ALA A 66 17.18 -19.54 13.14
CA ALA A 66 17.88 -20.83 13.00
C ALA A 66 19.39 -20.67 12.73
N VAL A 67 19.81 -19.70 11.91
CA VAL A 67 21.22 -19.39 11.66
C VAL A 67 21.88 -18.79 12.90
N ASN A 68 21.18 -17.92 13.63
CA ASN A 68 21.66 -17.39 14.90
C ASN A 68 21.77 -18.49 15.95
N TYR A 69 20.84 -19.44 16.05
CA TYR A 69 20.96 -20.58 16.95
C TYR A 69 22.05 -21.57 16.50
N ALA A 70 22.25 -21.79 15.21
CA ALA A 70 23.33 -22.66 14.71
C ALA A 70 24.72 -22.04 14.89
N THR A 71 24.84 -20.72 14.72
CA THR A 71 26.11 -19.99 14.80
C THR A 71 26.42 -19.53 16.23
N ALA A 72 25.41 -19.08 16.97
CA ALA A 72 25.52 -18.69 18.38
C ALA A 72 25.40 -19.87 19.33
N GLY A 73 24.72 -20.97 18.98
CA GLY A 73 24.63 -22.18 19.80
C GLY A 73 26.02 -22.69 20.19
N GLY A 74 26.94 -22.82 19.23
CA GLY A 74 28.32 -23.21 19.53
C GLY A 74 29.07 -22.26 20.48
N VAL A 75 28.77 -20.95 20.44
CA VAL A 75 29.41 -19.95 21.31
C VAL A 75 28.75 -19.90 22.68
N THR A 76 27.42 -19.97 22.75
CA THR A 76 26.66 -19.97 24.01
C THR A 76 26.84 -21.27 24.77
N ASP A 77 26.99 -22.41 24.09
CA ASP A 77 27.26 -23.71 24.69
C ASP A 77 28.66 -23.75 25.31
N ALA A 78 29.65 -23.14 24.65
CA ALA A 78 30.99 -22.99 25.22
C ALA A 78 31.00 -22.09 26.45
N VAL A 79 30.29 -20.95 26.40
CA VAL A 79 30.21 -20.00 27.53
C VAL A 79 29.46 -20.60 28.71
N SER A 80 28.38 -21.33 28.48
CA SER A 80 27.62 -22.00 29.54
C SER A 80 28.34 -23.23 30.09
N PHE A 81 29.10 -23.97 29.27
CA PHE A 81 30.00 -25.04 29.74
C PHE A 81 31.13 -24.50 30.62
N VAL A 82 31.80 -23.41 30.24
CA VAL A 82 32.83 -22.76 31.08
C VAL A 82 32.23 -22.26 32.40
N LYS A 83 31.04 -21.66 32.36
CA LYS A 83 30.34 -21.21 33.56
C LYS A 83 29.91 -22.37 34.46
N SER A 84 29.58 -23.53 33.89
CA SER A 84 29.28 -24.77 34.63
C SER A 84 30.53 -25.44 35.20
N LEU A 85 31.71 -25.18 34.63
CA LEU A 85 32.99 -25.66 35.16
C LEU A 85 33.49 -24.82 36.33
N LEU A 86 33.04 -23.56 36.40
CA LEU A 86 33.44 -22.57 37.40
C LEU A 86 32.42 -22.44 38.56
N ALA A 87 31.29 -23.15 38.50
CA ALA A 87 30.27 -23.24 39.55
C ALA A 87 30.42 -24.57 40.30
#